data_AF-A0A1V4T9C4-F1
#
_entry.id   AF-A0A1V4T9C4-F1
#
_cell.length_a   1.000
_cell.length_b   1.000
_cell.length_c   1.000
_cell.angle_alpha   90.00
_cell.angle_beta   90.00
_cell.angle_gamma   90.00
#
_symmetry.space_group_name_H-M   'P 1'
#
loop_
_entity.id
_entity.type
_entity.pdbx_description
1 polymer ?
#
loop_
_entity_poly.entity_id
_entity_poly.type
_entity_poly.pdbx_seq_one_letter_code
_entity_poly.pdbx_strand_id
1 'polypeptide(L)'
;MDLKPANPNERRQYYREEWNVKNIPDFILKSLIQREFGFDHMGRGPNDRYRVFQNTDFLRKFMRYRAPFAAYSSVAFYHKPRRRDGWIKAELVFDVDAKDIPIRSCGCDNVCEICLNQAKDIVHGLVDTLKGDLGLSDIHMVYSGRGYHIRVLDDQVTGVDSDVRSQIVKYLVGSDVPRSEYSLAGMKYNLEHFTIPFGYPQVFTDRVKQAILALDPSMEMDGVNQKLIRDAIKYKDFLETDDWGIFRSKIGPIRYVKLIKGIASLNLTLVDAKVSIDLKRILRLPSSLHSGVSMKCTEIKNLETFEPFEDAVPKFVYERKD
;
A
#
# COMPACT_ATOMS: atom_id res chain seq x y z
N MET A 1 15.93 -9.63 11.26
CA MET A 1 16.33 -8.35 11.89
C MET A 1 15.23 -7.92 12.87
N ASP A 2 15.56 -7.47 14.09
CA ASP A 2 14.53 -7.04 15.06
C ASP A 2 14.17 -5.55 14.88
N LEU A 3 12.89 -5.27 14.63
CA LEU A 3 12.36 -3.93 14.34
C LEU A 3 12.17 -3.13 15.63
N LYS A 4 13.27 -2.61 16.19
CA LYS A 4 13.26 -1.80 17.42
C LYS A 4 13.12 -0.30 17.14
N PRO A 5 12.52 0.50 18.04
CA PRO A 5 12.48 1.95 17.90
C PRO A 5 13.87 2.61 17.97
N ALA A 6 14.06 3.70 17.22
CA ALA A 6 15.28 4.51 17.23
C ALA A 6 15.28 5.50 18.40
N ASN A 7 16.38 5.56 19.14
CA ASN A 7 16.56 6.51 20.23
C ASN A 7 16.89 7.93 19.71
N PRO A 8 16.82 8.98 20.54
CA PRO A 8 17.11 10.36 20.11
C PRO A 8 18.51 10.57 19.51
N ASN A 9 19.53 9.84 19.96
CA ASN A 9 20.89 9.97 19.44
C ASN A 9 21.03 9.29 18.07
N GLU A 10 20.47 8.10 17.89
CA GLU A 10 20.40 7.40 16.59
C GLU A 10 19.69 8.26 15.54
N ARG A 11 18.58 8.90 15.91
CA ARG A 11 17.89 9.84 15.00
C ARG A 11 18.80 11.00 14.59
N ARG A 12 19.52 11.61 15.55
CA ARG A 12 20.45 12.71 15.26
C ARG A 12 21.61 12.25 14.37
N GLN A 13 22.17 11.08 14.66
CA GLN A 13 23.24 10.47 13.88
C GLN A 13 22.76 10.27 12.43
N TYR A 14 21.63 9.58 12.24
CA TYR A 14 21.04 9.37 10.93
C TYR A 14 20.88 10.68 10.16
N TYR A 15 20.18 11.68 10.73
CA TYR A 15 19.93 12.91 9.99
C TYR A 15 21.18 13.75 9.75
N ARG A 16 22.22 13.66 10.59
CA ARG A 16 23.43 14.49 10.47
C ARG A 16 24.50 13.89 9.57
N GLU A 17 24.59 12.57 9.53
CA GLU A 17 25.73 11.82 8.97
C GLU A 17 25.34 10.97 7.76
N GLU A 18 24.12 10.42 7.73
CA GLU A 18 23.69 9.51 6.66
C GLU A 18 22.66 10.15 5.72
N TRP A 19 21.67 10.85 6.27
CA TRP A 19 20.55 11.39 5.51
C TRP A 19 21.00 12.49 4.55
N ASN A 20 20.53 12.39 3.30
CA ASN A 20 20.79 13.38 2.27
C ASN A 20 19.47 13.82 1.62
N VAL A 21 19.26 15.13 1.55
CA VAL A 21 18.08 15.73 0.90
C VAL A 21 17.96 15.34 -0.58
N LYS A 22 19.07 15.00 -1.25
CA LYS A 22 19.08 14.51 -2.63
C LYS A 22 18.44 13.13 -2.80
N ASN A 23 18.26 12.38 -1.71
CA ASN A 23 17.58 11.08 -1.73
C ASN A 23 16.06 11.23 -1.65
N ILE A 24 15.53 12.45 -1.45
CA ILE A 24 14.11 12.70 -1.61
C ILE A 24 13.79 12.60 -3.12
N PRO A 25 12.73 11.89 -3.52
CA PRO A 25 12.32 11.75 -4.92
C PRO A 25 12.09 13.09 -5.62
N ASP A 26 12.45 13.14 -6.89
CA ASP A 26 12.32 14.34 -7.72
C ASP A 26 10.89 14.87 -7.80
N PHE A 27 9.87 14.00 -7.82
CA PHE A 27 8.46 14.41 -7.88
C PHE A 27 8.02 15.21 -6.63
N ILE A 28 8.70 15.01 -5.49
CA ILE A 28 8.51 15.80 -4.27
C ILE A 28 9.37 17.06 -4.31
N LEU A 29 10.65 16.95 -4.70
CA LEU A 29 11.57 18.08 -4.74
C LEU A 29 11.13 19.17 -5.73
N LYS A 30 10.64 18.78 -6.91
CA LYS A 30 10.13 19.70 -7.95
C LYS A 30 8.91 20.50 -7.49
N SER A 31 8.16 19.97 -6.52
CA SER A 31 6.92 20.56 -6.00
C SER A 31 7.03 20.99 -4.53
N LEU A 32 8.26 21.14 -4.02
CA LEU A 32 8.55 21.44 -2.62
C LEU A 32 7.75 22.64 -2.09
N ILE A 33 7.70 23.74 -2.87
CA ILE A 33 7.07 25.00 -2.47
C ILE A 33 5.55 24.95 -2.49
N GLN A 34 4.95 23.93 -3.12
CA GLN A 34 3.50 23.74 -3.23
C GLN A 34 2.95 22.78 -2.18
N ARG A 35 3.82 22.14 -1.38
CA ARG A 35 3.43 21.13 -0.40
C ARG A 35 3.46 21.67 1.01
N GLU A 36 2.56 21.12 1.83
CA GLU A 36 2.67 21.16 3.27
C GLU A 36 3.65 20.07 3.73
N PHE A 37 4.43 20.39 4.76
CA PHE A 37 5.21 19.44 5.53
C PHE A 37 4.68 19.33 6.96
N GLY A 38 4.70 18.10 7.48
CA GLY A 38 4.32 17.77 8.84
C GLY A 38 5.44 17.02 9.55
N PHE A 39 5.62 17.25 10.85
CA PHE A 39 6.64 16.57 11.64
C PHE A 39 6.10 16.06 12.97
N ASP A 40 6.52 14.86 13.32
CA ASP A 40 6.44 14.33 14.68
C ASP A 40 7.83 14.40 15.30
N HIS A 41 7.98 15.12 16.40
CA HIS A 41 9.27 15.26 17.09
C HIS A 41 9.49 14.19 18.16
N MET A 42 8.42 13.62 18.72
CA MET A 42 8.45 12.85 19.97
C MET A 42 7.73 11.49 19.90
N GLY A 43 7.22 11.08 18.73
CA GLY A 43 6.44 9.85 18.57
C GLY A 43 4.98 9.99 19.02
N ARG A 44 4.44 11.20 19.06
CA ARG A 44 3.05 11.50 19.49
C ARG A 44 2.14 11.90 18.34
N GLY A 45 2.56 11.63 17.12
CA GLY A 45 1.87 12.03 15.89
C GLY A 45 2.38 13.36 15.32
N PRO A 46 2.02 13.65 14.05
CA PRO A 46 2.54 14.80 13.30
C PRO A 46 1.88 16.11 13.71
N ASN A 47 2.16 16.60 14.92
CA ASN A 47 1.55 17.81 15.47
C ASN A 47 2.16 19.12 14.91
N ASP A 48 3.41 19.09 14.45
CA ASP A 48 4.05 20.25 13.81
C ASP A 48 3.65 20.29 12.33
N ARG A 49 2.49 20.90 12.06
CA ARG A 49 1.83 20.96 10.74
C ARG A 49 2.05 22.28 10.02
N TYR A 50 1.62 22.34 8.76
CA TYR A 50 1.59 23.54 7.92
C TYR A 50 2.96 24.18 7.66
N ARG A 51 4.04 23.40 7.76
CA ARG A 51 5.40 23.85 7.42
C ARG A 51 5.55 23.91 5.90
N VAL A 52 6.34 24.88 5.43
CA VAL A 52 6.67 25.06 4.02
C VAL A 52 8.15 25.39 3.92
N PHE A 53 8.82 24.83 2.92
CA PHE A 53 10.24 25.07 2.66
C PHE A 53 10.40 25.74 1.29
N GLN A 54 11.09 26.88 1.26
CA GLN A 54 11.33 27.64 0.03
C GLN A 54 12.35 26.98 -0.88
N ASN A 55 13.23 26.16 -0.32
CA ASN A 55 14.23 25.39 -1.05
C ASN A 55 14.69 24.18 -0.24
N THR A 56 15.42 23.29 -0.89
CA THR A 56 15.95 22.05 -0.30
C THR A 56 16.96 22.32 0.82
N ASP A 57 17.67 23.45 0.81
CA ASP A 57 18.62 23.81 1.86
C ASP A 57 17.95 24.11 3.20
N PHE A 58 16.81 24.80 3.19
CA PHE A 58 16.03 25.03 4.41
C PHE A 58 15.49 23.72 4.98
N LEU A 59 14.96 22.84 4.12
CA LEU A 59 14.52 21.51 4.54
C LEU A 59 15.69 20.71 5.13
N ARG A 60 16.85 20.72 4.45
CA ARG A 60 18.06 20.03 4.91
C ARG A 60 18.50 20.50 6.29
N LYS A 61 18.63 21.83 6.48
CA LYS A 61 18.99 22.42 7.78
C LYS A 61 17.98 22.05 8.87
N PHE A 62 16.69 22.10 8.55
CA PHE A 62 15.63 21.75 9.50
C PHE A 62 15.73 20.28 9.95
N MET A 63 15.84 19.34 9.01
CA MET A 63 15.92 17.91 9.30
C MET A 63 17.15 17.57 10.16
N ARG A 64 18.32 18.13 9.83
CA ARG A 64 19.58 17.94 10.60
C ARG A 64 19.52 18.52 12.01
N TYR A 65 18.85 19.66 12.18
CA TYR A 65 18.73 20.32 13.47
C TYR A 65 17.67 19.67 14.36
N ARG A 66 16.48 19.43 13.83
CA ARG A 66 15.34 18.89 14.58
C ARG A 66 15.40 17.39 14.81
N ALA A 67 16.01 16.64 13.89
CA ALA A 67 16.07 15.18 13.90
C ALA A 67 14.72 14.54 14.29
N PRO A 68 13.64 14.80 13.51
CA PRO A 68 12.28 14.43 13.90
C PRO A 68 12.09 12.91 14.02
N PHE A 69 11.15 12.48 14.86
CA PHE A 69 10.71 11.08 14.95
C PHE A 69 10.14 10.58 13.63
N ALA A 70 9.34 11.42 12.97
CA ALA A 70 8.82 11.15 11.63
C ALA A 70 8.64 12.48 10.88
N ALA A 71 8.88 12.44 9.58
CA ALA A 71 8.63 13.56 8.67
C ALA A 71 7.60 13.14 7.62
N TYR A 72 6.76 14.09 7.22
CA TYR A 72 5.65 13.87 6.30
C TYR A 72 5.59 15.02 5.29
N SER A 73 5.04 14.71 4.11
CA SER A 73 4.69 15.70 3.09
C SER A 73 3.25 15.47 2.65
N SER A 74 2.54 16.55 2.30
CA SER A 74 1.20 16.43 1.74
C SER A 74 1.24 15.76 0.38
N VAL A 75 0.24 14.93 0.11
CA VAL A 75 -0.05 14.43 -1.24
C VAL A 75 -0.73 15.52 -2.08
N ALA A 76 -1.35 16.51 -1.41
CA ALA A 76 -1.91 17.70 -2.04
C ALA A 76 -0.88 18.78 -2.36
N PHE A 77 -1.21 19.53 -3.40
CA PHE A 77 -0.53 20.71 -3.88
C PHE A 77 -1.41 21.93 -3.64
N TYR A 78 -0.81 23.04 -3.20
CA TYR A 78 -1.52 24.26 -2.84
C TYR A 78 -0.80 25.48 -3.42
N HIS A 79 -1.56 26.52 -3.75
CA HIS A 79 -1.02 27.85 -3.98
C HIS A 79 -0.49 28.47 -2.68
N LYS A 80 -1.14 28.17 -1.54
CA LYS A 80 -0.76 28.67 -0.21
C LYS A 80 -0.67 27.50 0.81
N PRO A 81 0.37 26.65 0.74
CA PRO A 81 0.45 25.43 1.55
C PRO A 81 0.49 25.69 3.06
N ARG A 82 1.05 26.82 3.51
CA ARG A 82 1.05 27.22 4.93
C ARG A 82 -0.35 27.38 5.53
N ARG A 83 -1.37 27.62 4.70
CA ARG A 83 -2.78 27.71 5.13
C ARG A 83 -3.62 26.55 4.57
N ARG A 84 -3.02 25.64 3.78
CA ARG A 84 -3.72 24.65 2.93
C ARG A 84 -4.84 25.28 2.10
N ASP A 85 -4.57 26.48 1.60
CA ASP A 85 -5.49 27.29 0.81
C ASP A 85 -5.08 27.29 -0.68
N GLY A 86 -6.07 27.44 -1.56
CA GLY A 86 -5.91 27.30 -3.01
C GLY A 86 -5.41 25.91 -3.39
N TRP A 87 -6.16 24.86 -3.05
CA TRP A 87 -5.88 23.49 -3.47
C TRP A 87 -5.78 23.42 -5.00
N ILE A 88 -4.74 22.78 -5.52
CA ILE A 88 -4.43 22.69 -6.96
C ILE A 88 -4.81 21.30 -7.48
N LYS A 89 -4.21 20.27 -6.89
CA LYS A 89 -4.38 18.85 -7.20
C LYS A 89 -3.88 17.99 -6.04
N ALA A 90 -4.10 16.69 -6.09
CA ALA A 90 -3.53 15.74 -5.12
C ALA A 90 -3.09 14.44 -5.79
N GLU A 91 -1.96 13.89 -5.39
CA GLU A 91 -1.55 12.54 -5.81
C GLU A 91 -2.68 11.55 -5.52
N LEU A 92 -2.90 10.60 -6.42
CA LEU A 92 -3.70 9.42 -6.11
C LEU A 92 -2.79 8.44 -5.37
N VAL A 93 -3.13 8.10 -4.14
CA VAL A 93 -2.25 7.33 -3.26
C VAL A 93 -2.93 6.07 -2.74
N PHE A 94 -2.15 5.02 -2.57
CA PHE A 94 -2.59 3.77 -1.94
C PHE A 94 -1.56 3.39 -0.87
N ASP A 95 -2.03 3.01 0.31
CA ASP A 95 -1.19 2.62 1.45
C ASP A 95 -1.49 1.18 1.83
N VAL A 96 -0.51 0.31 1.62
CA VAL A 96 -0.54 -1.12 1.96
C VAL A 96 0.34 -1.30 3.19
N ASP A 97 -0.26 -1.33 4.38
CA ASP A 97 0.45 -1.63 5.64
C ASP A 97 0.51 -3.16 5.84
N ALA A 98 1.72 -3.73 5.89
CA ALA A 98 1.91 -5.17 6.00
C ALA A 98 1.33 -5.75 7.29
N LYS A 99 1.20 -4.92 8.33
CA LYS A 99 0.58 -5.31 9.60
C LYS A 99 -0.91 -5.59 9.45
N ASP A 100 -1.59 -4.86 8.57
CA ASP A 100 -3.05 -4.82 8.47
C ASP A 100 -3.59 -5.63 7.29
N ILE A 101 -2.73 -6.42 6.62
CA ILE A 101 -3.16 -7.40 5.61
C ILE A 101 -4.12 -8.40 6.27
N PRO A 102 -5.37 -8.53 5.77
CA PRO A 102 -6.40 -9.34 6.43
C PRO A 102 -6.11 -10.84 6.39
N ILE A 103 -5.55 -11.31 5.28
CA ILE A 103 -5.24 -12.71 5.03
C ILE A 103 -3.73 -12.79 4.88
N ARG A 104 -3.04 -13.13 5.97
CA ARG A 104 -1.57 -13.17 6.03
C ARG A 104 -1.07 -14.58 6.33
N SER A 105 0.05 -14.96 5.70
CA SER A 105 0.68 -16.27 5.90
C SER A 105 1.53 -16.37 7.17
N CYS A 106 1.71 -15.26 7.91
CA CYS A 106 2.47 -15.22 9.16
C CYS A 106 1.62 -14.76 10.36
N GLY A 107 1.94 -15.25 11.56
CA GLY A 107 1.26 -14.90 12.81
C GLY A 107 1.89 -13.77 13.63
N CYS A 108 2.74 -12.91 13.06
CA CYS A 108 3.49 -11.91 13.86
C CYS A 108 2.61 -10.76 14.38
N ASP A 109 2.93 -10.22 15.56
CA ASP A 109 2.16 -9.11 16.15
C ASP A 109 2.39 -7.75 15.44
N ASN A 110 3.56 -7.59 14.82
CA ASN A 110 3.94 -6.37 14.12
C ASN A 110 4.19 -6.68 12.63
N VAL A 111 5.43 -6.53 12.17
CA VAL A 111 5.82 -6.74 10.79
C VAL A 111 7.06 -7.63 10.74
N CYS A 112 7.08 -8.59 9.82
CA CYS A 112 8.22 -9.45 9.52
C CYS A 112 8.46 -9.50 8.01
N GLU A 113 9.49 -10.24 7.60
CA GLU A 113 9.84 -10.43 6.19
C GLU A 113 8.74 -11.08 5.37
N ILE A 114 8.01 -12.05 5.95
CA ILE A 114 6.94 -12.75 5.26
C ILE A 114 5.79 -11.79 4.90
N CYS A 115 5.29 -10.99 5.85
CA CYS A 115 4.19 -10.05 5.53
C CYS A 115 4.65 -8.85 4.72
N LEU A 116 5.92 -8.42 4.81
CA LEU A 116 6.46 -7.39 3.92
C LEU A 116 6.54 -7.89 2.48
N ASN A 117 7.00 -9.12 2.27
CA ASN A 117 7.03 -9.73 0.94
C ASN A 117 5.61 -9.92 0.41
N GLN A 118 4.67 -10.36 1.25
CA GLN A 118 3.27 -10.42 0.85
C GLN A 118 2.68 -9.03 0.50
N ALA A 119 3.03 -7.99 1.26
CA ALA A 119 2.64 -6.62 0.93
C ALA A 119 3.26 -6.15 -0.40
N LYS A 120 4.52 -6.53 -0.68
CA LYS A 120 5.22 -6.28 -1.95
C LYS A 120 4.51 -6.97 -3.12
N ASP A 121 4.05 -8.21 -2.96
CA ASP A 121 3.29 -8.94 -3.99
C ASP A 121 1.92 -8.29 -4.25
N ILE A 122 1.23 -7.83 -3.19
CA ILE A 122 -0.01 -7.05 -3.33
C ILE A 122 0.26 -5.78 -4.12
N VAL A 123 1.30 -5.02 -3.75
CA VAL A 123 1.70 -3.78 -4.44
C VAL A 123 2.03 -4.03 -5.90
N HIS A 124 2.72 -5.13 -6.22
CA HIS A 124 3.00 -5.53 -7.60
C HIS A 124 1.71 -5.68 -8.40
N GLY A 125 0.77 -6.48 -7.88
CA GLY A 125 -0.54 -6.68 -8.51
C GLY A 125 -1.34 -5.38 -8.64
N LEU A 126 -1.28 -4.49 -7.65
CA LEU A 126 -1.94 -3.17 -7.73
C LEU A 126 -1.34 -2.29 -8.84
N VAL A 127 0.00 -2.27 -8.95
CA VAL A 127 0.71 -1.50 -9.97
C VAL A 127 0.44 -2.05 -11.37
N ASP A 128 0.38 -3.36 -11.54
CA ASP A 128 0.02 -3.99 -12.81
C ASP A 128 -1.40 -3.58 -13.25
N THR A 129 -2.36 -3.57 -12.33
CA THR A 129 -3.72 -3.10 -12.64
C THR A 129 -3.76 -1.60 -12.95
N LEU A 130 -3.02 -0.77 -12.21
CA LEU A 130 -2.93 0.67 -12.50
C LEU A 130 -2.37 0.94 -13.91
N LYS A 131 -1.35 0.19 -14.33
CA LYS A 131 -0.72 0.33 -15.66
C LYS A 131 -1.53 -0.29 -16.78
N GLY A 132 -1.98 -1.53 -16.59
CA GLY A 132 -2.67 -2.32 -17.60
C GLY A 132 -4.10 -1.85 -17.84
N ASP A 133 -4.92 -1.85 -16.79
CA ASP A 133 -6.36 -1.59 -16.91
C ASP A 133 -6.67 -0.09 -16.94
N LEU A 134 -5.97 0.71 -16.13
CA LEU A 134 -6.23 2.15 -16.02
C LEU A 134 -5.30 3.02 -16.88
N GLY A 135 -4.27 2.45 -17.50
CA GLY A 135 -3.36 3.17 -18.39
C GLY A 135 -2.51 4.24 -17.69
N LEU A 136 -2.31 4.13 -16.38
CA LEU A 136 -1.56 5.10 -15.58
C LEU A 136 -0.06 4.78 -15.63
N SER A 137 0.77 5.82 -15.70
CA SER A 137 2.19 5.66 -16.05
C SER A 137 3.14 6.34 -15.06
N ASP A 138 2.74 7.47 -14.46
CA ASP A 138 3.54 8.23 -13.51
C ASP A 138 3.34 7.70 -12.09
N ILE A 139 3.84 6.49 -11.86
CA ILE A 139 3.64 5.72 -10.63
C ILE A 139 4.97 5.62 -9.86
N HIS A 140 4.96 6.10 -8.63
CA HIS A 140 6.07 6.00 -7.69
C HIS A 140 5.74 5.07 -6.53
N MET A 141 6.64 4.13 -6.26
CA MET A 141 6.54 3.21 -5.13
C MET A 141 7.48 3.65 -4.02
N VAL A 142 7.03 3.58 -2.78
CA VAL A 142 7.80 3.99 -1.61
C VAL A 142 7.60 2.98 -0.50
N TYR A 143 8.68 2.39 -0.01
CA TYR A 143 8.66 1.65 1.25
C TYR A 143 8.49 2.62 2.42
N SER A 144 7.45 2.43 3.22
CA SER A 144 7.07 3.33 4.32
C SER A 144 7.75 3.00 5.65
N GLY A 145 8.40 1.83 5.75
CA GLY A 145 8.99 1.27 6.98
C GLY A 145 8.25 0.03 7.50
N ARG A 146 6.95 -0.09 7.24
CA ARG A 146 6.12 -1.24 7.65
C ARG A 146 5.22 -1.75 6.53
N GLY A 147 5.37 -1.18 5.35
CA GLY A 147 4.49 -1.39 4.22
C GLY A 147 4.93 -0.50 3.08
N TYR A 148 4.02 -0.22 2.17
CA TYR A 148 4.32 0.41 0.90
C TYR A 148 3.27 1.46 0.55
N HIS A 149 3.74 2.57 0.00
CA HIS A 149 2.89 3.56 -0.63
C HIS A 149 3.05 3.48 -2.14
N ILE A 150 1.93 3.50 -2.85
CA ILE A 150 1.88 3.78 -4.27
C ILE A 150 1.41 5.22 -4.42
N ARG A 151 2.10 6.02 -5.22
CA ARG A 151 1.76 7.42 -5.49
C ARG A 151 1.70 7.63 -6.99
N VAL A 152 0.53 8.04 -7.48
CA VAL A 152 0.26 8.25 -8.91
C VAL A 152 0.09 9.73 -9.17
N LEU A 153 0.85 10.25 -10.14
CA LEU A 153 0.91 11.67 -10.49
C LEU A 153 0.34 11.99 -11.87
N ASP A 154 -0.18 11.01 -12.62
CA ASP A 154 -0.84 11.25 -13.91
C ASP A 154 -1.92 12.33 -13.78
N ASP A 155 -1.89 13.32 -14.68
CA ASP A 155 -2.80 14.47 -14.63
C ASP A 155 -4.29 14.06 -14.70
N GLN A 156 -4.59 12.91 -15.30
CA GLN A 156 -5.93 12.33 -15.39
C GLN A 156 -6.55 11.97 -14.02
N VAL A 157 -5.73 11.63 -13.02
CA VAL A 157 -6.21 11.18 -11.69
C VAL A 157 -5.94 12.18 -10.58
N THR A 158 -5.03 13.13 -10.78
CA THR A 158 -4.66 14.06 -9.70
C THR A 158 -5.74 15.10 -9.37
N GLY A 159 -6.62 15.39 -10.32
CA GLY A 159 -7.76 16.31 -10.16
C GLY A 159 -9.07 15.66 -9.71
N VAL A 160 -9.13 14.33 -9.59
CA VAL A 160 -10.39 13.63 -9.30
C VAL A 160 -10.77 13.69 -7.83
N ASP A 161 -12.08 13.70 -7.56
CA ASP A 161 -12.66 13.79 -6.22
C ASP A 161 -12.57 12.47 -5.42
N SER A 162 -13.04 12.51 -4.18
CA SER A 162 -13.03 11.37 -3.26
C SER A 162 -13.92 10.21 -3.72
N ASP A 163 -14.99 10.46 -4.48
CA ASP A 163 -15.92 9.42 -4.94
C ASP A 163 -15.28 8.59 -6.05
N VAL A 164 -14.68 9.25 -7.04
CA VAL A 164 -13.92 8.58 -8.10
C VAL A 164 -12.75 7.81 -7.50
N ARG A 165 -12.02 8.38 -6.54
CA ARG A 165 -10.93 7.70 -5.81
C ARG A 165 -11.43 6.44 -5.12
N SER A 166 -12.61 6.49 -4.50
CA SER A 166 -13.21 5.32 -3.85
C SER A 166 -13.52 4.21 -4.86
N GLN A 167 -14.02 4.55 -6.05
CA GLN A 167 -14.27 3.55 -7.10
C GLN A 167 -12.97 2.93 -7.62
N ILE A 168 -11.91 3.73 -7.80
CA ILE A 168 -10.59 3.22 -8.19
C ILE A 168 -10.05 2.25 -7.13
N VAL A 169 -10.15 2.59 -5.84
CA VAL A 169 -9.77 1.69 -4.74
C VAL A 169 -10.51 0.37 -4.83
N LYS A 170 -11.84 0.40 -4.97
CA LYS A 170 -12.68 -0.81 -5.05
C LYS A 170 -12.30 -1.70 -6.23
N TYR A 171 -12.03 -1.08 -7.38
CA TYR A 171 -11.57 -1.76 -8.58
C TYR A 171 -10.26 -2.49 -8.34
N LEU A 172 -9.27 -1.77 -7.82
CA LEU A 172 -7.90 -2.26 -7.64
C LEU A 172 -7.77 -3.43 -6.65
N VAL A 173 -8.54 -3.39 -5.57
CA VAL A 173 -8.50 -4.43 -4.54
C VAL A 173 -9.43 -5.61 -4.85
N GLY A 174 -10.33 -5.50 -5.83
CA GLY A 174 -11.29 -6.56 -6.13
C GLY A 174 -12.31 -6.77 -5.00
N SER A 175 -12.90 -5.67 -4.50
CA SER A 175 -13.82 -5.72 -3.34
C SER A 175 -15.25 -6.15 -3.66
N ASP A 176 -15.68 -6.04 -4.90
CA ASP A 176 -17.01 -6.41 -5.36
C ASP A 176 -16.95 -7.73 -6.14
N VAL A 177 -17.85 -8.67 -5.86
CA VAL A 177 -17.92 -9.91 -6.64
C VAL A 177 -18.45 -9.59 -8.05
N PRO A 178 -17.74 -9.97 -9.13
CA PRO A 178 -18.21 -9.72 -10.49
C PRO A 178 -19.56 -10.38 -10.75
N ARG A 179 -20.38 -9.74 -11.59
CA ARG A 179 -21.61 -10.37 -12.07
C ARG A 179 -21.26 -11.66 -12.83
N SER A 180 -22.04 -12.70 -12.60
CA SER A 180 -21.90 -13.98 -13.30
C SER A 180 -22.97 -14.20 -14.36
N GLU A 181 -24.14 -13.55 -14.24
CA GLU A 181 -25.22 -13.65 -15.22
C GLU A 181 -25.12 -12.51 -16.26
N TYR A 182 -25.06 -12.90 -17.53
CA TYR A 182 -25.01 -12.01 -18.68
C TYR A 182 -26.19 -12.32 -19.60
N SER A 183 -26.71 -11.30 -20.29
CA SER A 183 -27.81 -11.47 -21.25
C SER A 183 -27.44 -10.80 -22.57
N LEU A 184 -27.51 -11.54 -23.67
CA LEU A 184 -27.28 -11.04 -25.02
C LEU A 184 -28.29 -11.68 -25.97
N ALA A 185 -28.98 -10.87 -26.78
CA ALA A 185 -29.96 -11.34 -27.76
C ALA A 185 -31.04 -12.29 -27.18
N GLY A 186 -31.46 -12.09 -25.92
CA GLY A 186 -32.45 -12.93 -25.25
C GLY A 186 -31.92 -14.24 -24.67
N MET A 187 -30.64 -14.57 -24.86
CA MET A 187 -29.99 -15.72 -24.22
C MET A 187 -29.28 -15.30 -22.93
N LYS A 188 -29.40 -16.12 -21.89
CA LYS A 188 -28.69 -15.97 -20.63
C LYS A 188 -27.45 -16.84 -20.60
N TYR A 189 -26.32 -16.25 -20.23
CA TYR A 189 -25.04 -16.93 -20.07
C TYR A 189 -24.56 -16.75 -18.63
N ASN A 190 -24.10 -17.83 -18.01
CA ASN A 190 -23.44 -17.79 -16.72
C ASN A 190 -21.94 -17.94 -16.92
N LEU A 191 -21.20 -16.86 -16.72
CA LEU A 191 -19.75 -16.81 -16.82
C LEU A 191 -19.19 -16.55 -15.43
N GLU A 192 -18.38 -17.49 -14.94
CA GLU A 192 -17.69 -17.32 -13.67
C GLU A 192 -16.56 -16.29 -13.84
N HIS A 193 -16.18 -15.60 -12.76
CA HIS A 193 -15.19 -14.52 -12.84
C HIS A 193 -13.86 -14.96 -13.47
N PHE A 194 -13.43 -16.19 -13.21
CA PHE A 194 -12.20 -16.78 -13.76
C PHE A 194 -12.30 -17.20 -15.24
N THR A 195 -13.46 -17.00 -15.89
CA THR A 195 -13.63 -17.27 -17.33
C THR A 195 -13.42 -16.04 -18.20
N ILE A 196 -13.35 -14.84 -17.61
CA ILE A 196 -13.19 -13.57 -18.31
C ILE A 196 -11.77 -13.04 -18.01
N PRO A 197 -10.81 -13.19 -18.93
CA PRO A 197 -9.39 -12.96 -18.66
C PRO A 197 -8.96 -11.49 -18.82
N PHE A 198 -9.87 -10.54 -18.59
CA PHE A 198 -9.60 -9.12 -18.75
C PHE A 198 -10.49 -8.25 -17.85
N GLY A 199 -10.02 -7.04 -17.58
CA GLY A 199 -10.73 -6.03 -16.79
C GLY A 199 -11.03 -6.52 -15.37
N TYR A 200 -12.11 -6.00 -14.80
CA TYR A 200 -12.44 -6.24 -13.40
C TYR A 200 -12.57 -7.74 -12.99
N PRO A 201 -13.17 -8.64 -13.81
CA PRO A 201 -13.18 -10.06 -13.48
C PRO A 201 -11.79 -10.68 -13.31
N GLN A 202 -10.82 -10.28 -14.13
CA GLN A 202 -9.44 -10.73 -14.01
C GLN A 202 -8.80 -10.19 -12.73
N VAL A 203 -8.93 -8.89 -12.48
CA VAL A 203 -8.42 -8.24 -11.25
C VAL A 203 -8.99 -8.94 -10.01
N PHE A 204 -10.30 -9.17 -9.97
CA PHE A 204 -10.95 -9.90 -8.89
C PHE A 204 -10.40 -11.33 -8.75
N THR A 205 -10.26 -12.05 -9.86
CA THR A 205 -9.73 -13.43 -9.87
C THR A 205 -8.33 -13.49 -9.28
N ASP A 206 -7.44 -12.56 -9.66
CA ASP A 206 -6.06 -12.52 -9.18
C ASP A 206 -5.99 -12.19 -7.68
N ARG A 207 -6.79 -11.23 -7.21
CA ARG A 207 -6.85 -10.89 -5.77
C ARG A 207 -7.39 -12.05 -4.94
N VAL A 208 -8.43 -12.72 -5.42
CA VAL A 208 -8.98 -13.91 -4.76
C VAL A 208 -7.98 -15.08 -4.79
N LYS A 209 -7.24 -15.28 -5.88
CA LYS A 209 -6.16 -16.28 -5.96
C LYS A 209 -5.12 -16.03 -4.88
N GLN A 210 -4.57 -14.81 -4.83
CA GLN A 210 -3.57 -14.41 -3.84
C GLN A 210 -4.09 -14.63 -2.40
N ALA A 211 -5.33 -14.25 -2.12
CA ALA A 211 -5.96 -14.49 -0.82
C ALA A 211 -6.08 -15.98 -0.49
N ILE A 212 -6.59 -16.81 -1.41
CA ILE A 212 -6.76 -18.25 -1.16
C ILE A 212 -5.41 -18.94 -0.91
N LEU A 213 -4.37 -18.58 -1.68
CA LEU A 213 -3.03 -19.13 -1.52
C LEU A 213 -2.42 -18.78 -0.14
N ALA A 214 -2.77 -17.61 0.41
CA ALA A 214 -2.32 -17.12 1.71
C ALA A 214 -3.22 -17.52 2.91
N LEU A 215 -4.29 -18.30 2.69
CA LEU A 215 -5.19 -18.72 3.78
C LEU A 215 -4.46 -19.53 4.85
N ASP A 216 -4.83 -19.25 6.11
CA ASP A 216 -4.41 -19.99 7.29
C ASP A 216 -5.62 -20.59 8.03
N PRO A 217 -5.51 -21.79 8.65
CA PRO A 217 -6.62 -22.44 9.34
C PRO A 217 -7.18 -21.69 10.56
N SER A 218 -6.47 -20.70 11.09
CA SER A 218 -6.91 -19.86 12.22
C SER A 218 -7.71 -18.63 11.80
N MET A 219 -7.78 -18.34 10.49
CA MET A 219 -8.48 -17.15 10.00
C MET A 219 -9.99 -17.24 10.21
N GLU A 220 -10.60 -16.08 10.46
CA GLU A 220 -12.05 -15.93 10.54
C GLU A 220 -12.51 -14.95 9.48
N MET A 221 -13.59 -15.31 8.77
CA MET A 221 -14.17 -14.47 7.73
C MET A 221 -15.69 -14.55 7.81
N ASP A 222 -16.36 -13.42 7.65
CA ASP A 222 -17.81 -13.38 7.76
C ASP A 222 -18.48 -14.26 6.69
N GLY A 223 -19.51 -15.00 7.10
CA GLY A 223 -20.22 -15.95 6.24
C GLY A 223 -19.44 -17.20 5.81
N VAL A 224 -18.19 -17.39 6.26
CA VAL A 224 -17.35 -18.55 5.91
C VAL A 224 -16.96 -19.33 7.17
N ASN A 225 -17.42 -20.59 7.24
CA ASN A 225 -17.10 -21.45 8.38
C ASN A 225 -15.70 -22.08 8.29
N GLN A 226 -15.16 -22.52 9.44
CA GLN A 226 -13.83 -23.14 9.51
C GLN A 226 -13.66 -24.39 8.64
N LYS A 227 -14.74 -25.16 8.42
CA LYS A 227 -14.68 -26.31 7.51
C LYS A 227 -14.43 -25.87 6.07
N LEU A 228 -15.04 -24.78 5.63
CA LEU A 228 -14.82 -24.20 4.30
C LEU A 228 -13.42 -23.65 4.13
N ILE A 229 -12.85 -22.99 5.15
CA ILE A 229 -11.45 -22.54 5.12
C ILE A 229 -10.50 -23.74 4.97
N ARG A 230 -10.68 -24.80 5.78
CA ARG A 230 -9.85 -26.02 5.67
C ARG A 230 -9.98 -26.71 4.32
N ASP A 231 -11.19 -26.78 3.77
CA ASP A 231 -11.40 -27.35 2.43
C ASP A 231 -10.74 -26.48 1.35
N ALA A 232 -10.81 -25.15 1.46
CA ALA A 232 -10.13 -24.23 0.54
C ALA A 232 -8.62 -24.42 0.59
N ILE A 233 -8.03 -24.49 1.79
CA ILE A 233 -6.60 -24.75 1.98
C ILE A 233 -6.21 -26.11 1.40
N LYS A 234 -7.01 -27.15 1.62
CA LYS A 234 -6.75 -28.51 1.13
C LYS A 234 -6.64 -28.60 -0.40
N TYR A 235 -7.34 -27.72 -1.12
CA TYR A 235 -7.42 -27.76 -2.58
C TYR A 235 -6.78 -26.55 -3.26
N LYS A 236 -6.14 -25.63 -2.53
CA LYS A 236 -5.63 -24.37 -3.08
C LYS A 236 -4.56 -24.55 -4.15
N ASP A 237 -3.83 -25.67 -4.14
CA ASP A 237 -2.76 -25.98 -5.10
C ASP A 237 -3.27 -26.01 -6.55
N PHE A 238 -4.55 -26.32 -6.80
CA PHE A 238 -5.16 -26.19 -8.12
C PHE A 238 -5.13 -24.76 -8.67
N LEU A 239 -5.03 -23.75 -7.79
CA LEU A 239 -4.95 -22.36 -8.22
C LEU A 239 -3.54 -21.98 -8.66
N GLU A 240 -2.49 -22.72 -8.28
CA GLU A 240 -1.13 -22.46 -8.78
C GLU A 240 -1.05 -22.64 -10.30
N THR A 241 -1.83 -23.58 -10.85
CA THR A 241 -1.96 -23.87 -12.29
C THR A 241 -3.22 -23.25 -12.93
N ASP A 242 -3.91 -22.34 -12.25
CA ASP A 242 -5.15 -21.69 -12.70
C ASP A 242 -6.33 -22.65 -13.01
N ASP A 243 -6.34 -23.84 -12.39
CA ASP A 243 -7.41 -24.84 -12.50
C ASP A 243 -8.64 -24.50 -11.63
N TRP A 244 -9.17 -23.28 -11.78
CA TRP A 244 -10.32 -22.75 -11.04
C TRP A 244 -11.56 -23.63 -11.11
N GLY A 245 -11.82 -24.26 -12.26
CA GLY A 245 -12.95 -25.17 -12.44
C GLY A 245 -12.86 -26.39 -11.52
N ILE A 246 -11.67 -26.95 -11.35
CA ILE A 246 -11.42 -28.10 -10.46
C ILE A 246 -11.53 -27.66 -9.01
N PHE A 247 -10.88 -26.54 -8.65
CA PHE A 247 -10.97 -25.95 -7.30
C PHE A 247 -12.44 -25.74 -6.89
N ARG A 248 -13.22 -25.04 -7.72
CA ARG A 248 -14.65 -24.79 -7.47
C ARG A 248 -15.45 -26.09 -7.34
N SER A 249 -15.17 -27.09 -8.18
CA SER A 249 -15.84 -28.39 -8.14
C SER A 249 -15.59 -29.12 -6.80
N LYS A 250 -14.36 -29.10 -6.28
CA LYS A 250 -14.01 -29.71 -4.98
C LYS A 250 -14.67 -29.01 -3.79
N ILE A 251 -14.82 -27.69 -3.85
CA ILE A 251 -15.48 -26.90 -2.80
C ILE A 251 -17.01 -27.00 -2.85
N GLY A 252 -17.57 -27.07 -4.07
CA GLY A 252 -18.99 -27.03 -4.34
C GLY A 252 -19.52 -25.61 -4.56
N PRO A 253 -20.48 -25.40 -5.49
CA PRO A 253 -20.84 -24.08 -6.02
C PRO A 253 -21.36 -23.10 -4.95
N ILE A 254 -22.24 -23.56 -4.06
CA ILE A 254 -22.83 -22.71 -3.01
C ILE A 254 -21.75 -22.25 -2.01
N ARG A 255 -20.85 -23.16 -1.65
CA ARG A 255 -19.76 -22.89 -0.70
C ARG A 255 -18.71 -21.99 -1.31
N TYR A 256 -18.41 -22.19 -2.59
CA TYR A 256 -17.49 -21.34 -3.35
C TYR A 256 -17.95 -19.89 -3.40
N VAL A 257 -19.24 -19.64 -3.67
CA VAL A 257 -19.81 -18.28 -3.65
C VAL A 257 -19.66 -17.62 -2.28
N LYS A 258 -19.84 -18.38 -1.19
CA LYS A 258 -19.61 -17.87 0.17
C LYS A 258 -18.14 -17.52 0.40
N LEU A 259 -17.22 -18.38 -0.03
CA LEU A 259 -15.77 -18.16 0.10
C LEU A 259 -15.33 -16.87 -0.61
N ILE A 260 -15.66 -16.70 -1.88
CA ILE A 260 -15.24 -15.53 -2.65
C ILE A 260 -15.89 -14.24 -2.15
N LYS A 261 -17.13 -14.30 -1.63
CA LYS A 261 -17.78 -13.13 -0.98
C LYS A 261 -17.09 -12.74 0.32
N GLY A 262 -16.71 -13.73 1.15
CA GLY A 262 -15.95 -13.48 2.37
C GLY A 262 -14.61 -12.81 2.06
N ILE A 263 -13.87 -13.32 1.07
CA ILE A 263 -12.60 -12.71 0.64
C ILE A 263 -12.82 -11.29 0.08
N ALA A 264 -13.79 -11.11 -0.82
CA ALA A 264 -14.11 -9.79 -1.38
C ALA A 264 -14.42 -8.74 -0.30
N SER A 265 -15.13 -9.14 0.76
CA SER A 265 -15.43 -8.25 1.90
C SER A 265 -14.17 -7.80 2.68
N LEU A 266 -13.13 -8.64 2.70
CA LEU A 266 -11.85 -8.33 3.33
C LEU A 266 -10.91 -7.55 2.41
N ASN A 267 -11.06 -7.68 1.08
CA ASN A 267 -10.18 -7.01 0.13
C ASN A 267 -10.15 -5.48 0.29
N LEU A 268 -11.23 -4.84 0.77
CA LEU A 268 -11.23 -3.41 1.09
C LEU A 268 -10.19 -3.01 2.15
N THR A 269 -9.76 -3.95 2.99
CA THR A 269 -8.75 -3.69 4.02
C THR A 269 -7.32 -3.93 3.53
N LEU A 270 -7.13 -4.37 2.28
CA LEU A 270 -5.78 -4.50 1.68
C LEU A 270 -5.08 -3.14 1.55
N VAL A 271 -5.86 -2.07 1.39
CA VAL A 271 -5.35 -0.69 1.36
C VAL A 271 -6.08 0.15 2.39
N ASP A 272 -5.42 1.14 3.00
CA ASP A 272 -6.12 2.14 3.80
C ASP A 272 -6.94 3.05 2.86
N ALA A 273 -8.22 2.71 2.67
CA ALA A 273 -9.13 3.47 1.83
C ALA A 273 -9.22 4.94 2.27
N LYS A 274 -9.07 5.25 3.57
CA LYS A 274 -9.10 6.63 4.08
C LYS A 274 -7.88 7.43 3.61
N VAL A 275 -6.72 6.79 3.43
CA VAL A 275 -5.54 7.42 2.81
C VAL A 275 -5.85 7.82 1.38
N SER A 276 -6.49 6.92 0.64
CA SER A 276 -6.70 7.06 -0.81
C SER A 276 -7.72 8.14 -1.17
N ILE A 277 -8.78 8.30 -0.36
CA ILE A 277 -9.86 9.27 -0.59
C ILE A 277 -9.56 10.68 -0.03
N ASP A 278 -8.63 10.81 0.93
CA ASP A 278 -8.31 12.08 1.58
C ASP A 278 -7.41 12.95 0.69
N LEU A 279 -8.03 13.92 0.02
CA LEU A 279 -7.35 14.86 -0.89
C LEU A 279 -6.29 15.72 -0.21
N LYS A 280 -6.26 15.78 1.13
CA LYS A 280 -5.31 16.61 1.88
C LYS A 280 -4.45 15.79 2.83
N ARG A 281 -4.32 14.48 2.60
CA ARG A 281 -3.50 13.55 3.38
C ARG A 281 -2.04 14.00 3.41
N ILE A 282 -1.35 13.61 4.48
CA ILE A 282 0.12 13.67 4.57
C ILE A 282 0.65 12.24 4.65
N LEU A 283 1.68 11.94 3.88
CA LEU A 283 2.36 10.65 3.87
C LEU A 283 3.82 10.83 4.26
N ARG A 284 4.42 9.77 4.82
CA ARG A 284 5.82 9.78 5.25
C ARG A 284 6.70 10.27 4.11
N LEU A 285 7.59 11.20 4.42
CA LEU A 285 8.52 11.79 3.47
C LEU A 285 9.54 10.71 3.07
N PRO A 286 9.64 10.30 1.80
CA PRO A 286 10.69 9.39 1.37
C PRO A 286 12.08 10.00 1.65
N SER A 287 13.05 9.13 1.89
CA SER A 287 14.33 9.32 2.58
C SER A 287 14.26 9.56 4.09
N SER A 288 13.13 9.90 4.71
CA SER A 288 13.10 10.14 6.17
C SER A 288 13.12 8.83 6.99
N LEU A 289 13.46 8.92 8.28
CA LEU A 289 13.48 7.74 9.16
C LEU A 289 12.07 7.43 9.71
N HIS A 290 11.67 6.16 9.65
CA HIS A 290 10.58 5.60 10.44
C HIS A 290 11.12 5.17 11.81
N SER A 291 11.22 6.13 12.74
CA SER A 291 11.84 5.90 14.05
C SER A 291 11.15 4.81 14.89
N GLY A 292 9.88 4.47 14.64
CA GLY A 292 9.20 3.38 15.36
C GLY A 292 9.76 1.98 15.08
N VAL A 293 10.42 1.78 13.93
CA VAL A 293 10.98 0.47 13.51
C VAL A 293 12.43 0.58 13.03
N SER A 294 13.05 1.77 13.16
CA SER A 294 14.42 2.06 12.71
C SER A 294 14.71 1.77 11.23
N MET A 295 13.73 2.00 10.35
CA MET A 295 13.88 1.82 8.91
C MET A 295 13.85 3.15 8.16
N LYS A 296 14.58 3.26 7.05
CA LYS A 296 14.50 4.39 6.11
C LYS A 296 13.21 4.25 5.29
N CYS A 297 12.48 5.34 5.13
CA CYS A 297 11.43 5.41 4.12
C CYS A 297 12.11 5.56 2.77
N THR A 298 11.98 4.60 1.86
CA THR A 298 12.84 4.50 0.68
C THR A 298 12.00 4.50 -0.59
N GLU A 299 12.38 5.32 -1.57
CA GLU A 299 11.79 5.24 -2.91
C GLU A 299 12.27 3.95 -3.59
N ILE A 300 11.33 3.19 -4.12
CA ILE A 300 11.58 1.91 -4.76
C ILE A 300 11.67 2.15 -6.27
N LYS A 301 12.86 1.93 -6.83
CA LYS A 301 13.10 2.07 -8.28
C LYS A 301 12.71 0.82 -9.06
N ASN A 302 12.99 -0.35 -8.48
CA ASN A 302 12.56 -1.64 -8.99
C ASN A 302 11.94 -2.42 -7.82
N LEU A 303 10.67 -2.80 -7.95
CA LEU A 303 9.96 -3.51 -6.89
C LEU A 303 10.50 -4.92 -6.69
N GLU A 304 10.81 -5.64 -7.78
CA GLU A 304 11.25 -7.04 -7.74
C GLU A 304 12.54 -7.21 -6.94
N THR A 305 13.51 -6.33 -7.15
CA THR A 305 14.84 -6.41 -6.54
C THR A 305 14.96 -5.68 -5.20
N PHE A 306 13.92 -4.95 -4.77
CA PHE A 306 13.99 -4.17 -3.54
C PHE A 306 13.80 -5.05 -2.31
N GLU A 307 14.77 -5.04 -1.42
CA GLU A 307 14.77 -5.82 -0.19
C GLU A 307 14.76 -4.90 1.04
N PRO A 308 13.64 -4.81 1.78
CA PRO A 308 13.50 -3.87 2.90
C PRO A 308 14.61 -3.98 3.94
N PHE A 309 15.00 -5.21 4.31
CA PHE A 309 16.00 -5.47 5.35
C PHE A 309 17.45 -5.31 4.88
N GLU A 310 17.66 -4.89 3.63
CA GLU A 310 18.96 -4.56 3.08
C GLU A 310 19.00 -3.09 2.62
N ASP A 311 18.10 -2.72 1.72
CA ASP A 311 18.09 -1.41 1.07
C ASP A 311 17.62 -0.28 2.01
N ALA A 312 16.68 -0.60 2.91
CA ALA A 312 16.04 0.38 3.78
C ALA A 312 16.58 0.40 5.20
N VAL A 313 17.69 -0.29 5.48
CA VAL A 313 18.33 -0.25 6.80
C VAL A 313 19.29 0.94 6.92
N PRO A 314 19.16 1.80 7.95
CA PRO A 314 20.14 2.83 8.24
C PRO A 314 21.37 2.27 8.97
N LYS A 315 22.53 2.91 8.78
CA LYS A 315 23.84 2.40 9.24
C LYS A 315 23.89 2.10 10.74
N PHE A 316 23.31 2.98 11.55
CA PHE A 316 23.34 2.86 13.00
C PHE A 316 22.69 1.56 13.52
N VAL A 317 21.81 0.91 12.73
CA VAL A 317 21.19 -0.34 13.17
C VAL A 317 22.20 -1.49 13.18
N TYR A 318 23.16 -1.51 12.25
CA TYR A 318 24.27 -2.46 12.26
C TYR A 318 25.31 -2.14 13.35
N GLU A 319 25.33 -0.90 13.86
CA GLU A 319 26.25 -0.45 14.91
C GLU A 319 25.70 -0.70 16.32
N ARG A 320 24.43 -1.13 16.44
CA ARG A 320 23.86 -1.54 17.72
C ARG A 320 24.68 -2.73 18.23
N LYS A 321 25.33 -2.52 19.37
CA LYS A 321 25.87 -3.64 20.15
C LYS A 321 24.68 -4.35 20.76
N ASP A 322 24.55 -5.65 20.49
CA ASP A 322 23.51 -6.51 21.05
C ASP A 322 23.48 -6.48 22.58
#